data_AF-A0A7S1WP14-F1
#
_entry.id   AF-A0A7S1WP14-F1
#
_cell.length_a   1.000
_cell.length_b   1.000
_cell.length_c   1.000
_cell.angle_alpha   90.00
_cell.angle_beta   90.00
_cell.angle_gamma   90.00
#
_symmetry.space_group_name_H-M   'P 1'
#
loop_
_entity.id
_entity.type
_entity.pdbx_description
1 polymer ?
#
loop_
_entity_poly.entity_id
_entity_poly.type
_entity_poly.pdbx_seq_one_letter_code
_entity_poly.pdbx_strand_id
1 'polypeptide(L)'
;VMVWQREPLPDLQKDCAKLKIPITVMQTDSEQYRCSLMEKLLTEDRKAFWTAKGFAASRITVFQDILDIVRAYDNYVRTSIDDPEAFRKTYSDLSLPEAAGMTQSHRLRNIKTLLNWESLPLRELQTECKERGLPTNQGLPIRSLNERRGALVQRLRMDMQVNYVFTKE
;
A
#
# COMPACT_ATOMS: atom_id res chain seq x y z
N VAL A 1 9.41 5.05 18.61
CA VAL A 1 10.13 5.96 17.70
C VAL A 1 10.36 7.30 18.41
N MET A 2 11.35 7.35 19.31
CA MET A 2 11.79 8.57 20.01
C MET A 2 13.30 8.80 19.87
N VAL A 3 14.00 7.93 19.14
CA VAL A 3 15.47 7.88 19.10
C VAL A 3 16.05 9.15 18.46
N TRP A 4 15.51 9.57 17.32
CA TRP A 4 16.02 10.73 16.57
C TRP A 4 15.75 12.11 17.19
N GLN A 5 14.84 12.23 18.17
CA GLN A 5 14.55 13.51 18.81
C GLN A 5 15.77 14.09 19.55
N ARG A 6 16.65 13.23 20.06
CA ARG A 6 17.81 13.62 20.85
C ARG A 6 19.15 13.46 20.12
N GLU A 7 19.14 12.92 18.91
CA GLU A 7 20.38 12.69 18.16
C GLU A 7 20.92 13.98 17.54
N PRO A 8 22.24 14.20 17.55
CA PRO A 8 22.89 15.28 16.82
C PRO A 8 22.61 15.25 15.31
N LEU A 9 22.67 16.41 14.66
CA LEU A 9 22.44 16.53 13.21
C LEU A 9 23.34 15.61 12.34
N PRO A 10 24.65 15.43 12.64
CA PRO A 10 25.50 14.50 11.88
C PRO A 10 25.02 13.04 11.94
N ASP A 11 24.46 12.63 13.08
CA ASP A 11 23.96 11.26 13.25
C ASP A 11 22.66 11.04 12.47
N LEU A 12 21.76 12.05 12.45
CA LEU A 12 20.57 12.02 11.59
C LEU A 12 20.94 11.92 10.11
N GLN A 13 21.97 12.63 9.66
CA GLN A 13 22.46 12.54 8.28
C GLN A 13 23.02 11.15 7.97
N LYS A 14 23.78 10.59 8.91
CA LYS A 14 24.32 9.23 8.80
C LYS A 14 23.20 8.20 8.68
N ASP A 15 22.14 8.34 9.46
CA ASP A 15 20.98 7.45 9.40
C ASP A 15 20.19 7.61 8.10
N CYS A 16 19.99 8.84 7.62
CA CYS A 16 19.42 9.10 6.30
C CYS A 16 20.25 8.41 5.20
N ALA A 17 21.58 8.50 5.27
CA ALA A 17 22.48 7.86 4.30
C ALA A 17 22.39 6.33 4.35
N LYS A 18 22.34 5.73 5.56
CA LYS A 18 22.13 4.27 5.72
C LYS A 18 20.84 3.80 5.06
N LEU A 19 19.77 4.58 5.20
CA LEU A 19 18.46 4.30 4.62
C LEU A 19 18.32 4.76 3.17
N LYS A 20 19.40 5.28 2.55
CA LYS A 20 19.43 5.81 1.18
C LYS A 20 18.38 6.90 0.92
N ILE A 21 18.03 7.65 1.96
CA ILE A 21 17.10 8.77 1.88
C ILE A 21 17.82 9.94 1.20
N PRO A 22 17.24 10.52 0.12
CA PRO A 22 17.83 11.69 -0.51
C PRO A 22 17.93 12.87 0.46
N ILE A 23 19.16 13.30 0.74
CA ILE A 23 19.45 14.48 1.54
C ILE A 23 19.66 15.65 0.58
N THR A 24 18.72 16.59 0.57
CA THR A 24 18.92 17.88 -0.08
C THR A 24 19.49 18.82 0.97
N VAL A 25 20.74 19.26 0.82
CA VAL A 25 21.31 20.29 1.70
C VAL A 25 20.53 21.56 1.43
N MET A 26 19.69 21.95 2.39
CA MET A 26 18.90 23.18 2.28
C MET A 26 19.69 24.36 2.83
N GLN A 27 19.61 25.52 2.17
CA GLN A 27 20.08 26.81 2.70
C GLN A 27 19.09 27.39 3.73
N THR A 28 18.48 26.54 4.54
CA THR A 28 17.49 26.92 5.56
C THR A 28 18.15 26.99 6.94
N ASP A 29 17.40 27.48 7.92
CA ASP A 29 17.79 27.37 9.32
C ASP A 29 18.08 25.91 9.71
N SER A 30 19.07 25.73 10.58
CA SER A 30 19.58 24.44 11.04
C SER A 30 18.49 23.58 11.71
N GLU A 31 17.55 24.20 12.42
CA GLU A 31 16.42 23.52 13.05
C GLU A 31 15.38 23.04 12.02
N GLN A 32 15.07 23.86 11.00
CA GLN A 32 14.17 23.44 9.92
C GLN A 32 14.75 22.27 9.12
N TYR A 33 16.05 22.33 8.83
CA TYR A 33 16.75 21.24 8.17
C TYR A 33 16.73 19.97 9.03
N ARG A 34 17.00 20.09 10.33
CA ARG A 34 16.89 19.00 11.31
C ARG A 34 15.50 18.35 11.30
N CYS A 35 14.44 19.16 11.41
CA CYS A 35 13.05 18.70 11.38
C CYS A 35 12.75 17.92 10.08
N SER A 36 13.23 18.42 8.93
CA SER A 36 13.02 17.76 7.64
C SER A 36 13.69 16.38 7.55
N LEU A 37 14.89 16.21 8.14
CA LEU A 37 15.58 14.91 8.19
C LEU A 37 14.83 13.94 9.10
N MET A 38 14.39 14.41 10.27
CA MET A 38 13.59 13.61 11.19
C MET A 38 12.29 13.14 10.53
N GLU A 39 11.57 14.02 9.84
CA GLU A 39 10.33 13.67 9.14
C GLU A 39 10.56 12.56 8.10
N LYS A 40 11.65 12.65 7.32
CA LYS A 40 12.02 11.60 6.35
C LYS A 40 12.36 10.27 7.03
N LEU A 41 13.14 10.30 8.10
CA LEU A 41 13.49 9.10 8.87
C LEU A 41 12.25 8.42 9.48
N LEU A 42 11.37 9.22 10.10
CA LEU A 42 10.09 8.76 10.64
C LEU A 42 9.21 8.14 9.56
N THR A 43 9.16 8.78 8.39
CA THR A 43 8.41 8.30 7.24
C THR A 43 8.91 6.93 6.78
N GLU A 44 10.23 6.75 6.62
CA GLU A 44 10.80 5.49 6.17
C GLU A 44 10.69 4.36 7.21
N ASP A 45 10.92 4.64 8.49
CA ASP A 45 10.67 3.66 9.57
C ASP A 45 9.21 3.21 9.57
N ARG A 46 8.29 4.16 9.42
CA ARG A 46 6.86 3.85 9.41
C ARG A 46 6.46 3.07 8.16
N LYS A 47 7.03 3.37 7.00
CA LYS A 47 6.86 2.57 5.78
C LYS A 47 7.36 1.14 5.98
N ALA A 48 8.53 0.95 6.60
CA ALA A 48 9.07 -0.37 6.90
C ALA A 48 8.13 -1.15 7.84
N PHE A 49 7.64 -0.50 8.90
CA PHE A 49 6.68 -1.10 9.83
C PHE A 49 5.39 -1.58 9.15
N TRP A 50 4.78 -0.76 8.28
CA TRP A 50 3.57 -1.16 7.57
C TRP A 50 3.83 -2.19 6.47
N THR A 51 5.01 -2.15 5.84
CA THR A 51 5.44 -3.19 4.91
C THR A 51 5.52 -4.55 5.59
N ALA A 52 6.09 -4.61 6.80
CA ALA A 52 6.10 -5.84 7.60
C ALA A 52 4.69 -6.34 7.98
N LYS A 53 3.68 -5.47 8.01
CA LYS A 53 2.27 -5.83 8.21
C LYS A 53 1.51 -6.18 6.93
N GLY A 54 2.20 -6.23 5.79
CA GLY A 54 1.66 -6.63 4.49
C GLY A 54 1.01 -5.49 3.69
N PHE A 55 1.26 -4.23 4.05
CA PHE A 55 0.90 -3.09 3.20
C PHE A 55 2.00 -2.81 2.19
N ALA A 56 1.67 -2.28 1.00
CA ALA A 56 2.66 -1.91 -0.01
C ALA A 56 3.37 -0.57 0.29
N ALA A 57 3.61 -0.25 1.56
CA ALA A 57 4.04 1.07 2.01
C ALA A 57 5.39 1.52 1.45
N SER A 58 6.34 0.60 1.23
CA SER A 58 7.62 0.90 0.57
C SER A 58 7.50 1.22 -0.93
N ARG A 59 6.39 0.83 -1.56
CA ARG A 59 6.12 0.98 -3.00
C ARG A 59 5.21 2.18 -3.32
N ILE A 60 4.68 2.81 -2.27
CA ILE A 60 3.82 3.99 -2.38
C ILE A 60 4.67 5.24 -2.12
N THR A 61 4.63 6.17 -3.07
CA THR A 61 5.44 7.39 -3.02
C THR A 61 4.88 8.39 -2.00
N VAL A 62 3.56 8.62 -2.03
CA VAL A 62 2.89 9.62 -1.21
C VAL A 62 2.54 9.00 0.14
N PHE A 63 3.12 9.53 1.23
CA PHE A 63 2.90 8.97 2.57
C PHE A 63 1.44 9.04 3.01
N GLN A 64 0.70 10.07 2.58
CA GLN A 64 -0.72 10.23 2.89
C GLN A 64 -1.56 9.05 2.36
N ASP A 65 -1.29 8.57 1.14
CA ASP A 65 -1.97 7.41 0.56
C ASP A 65 -1.80 6.16 1.44
N ILE A 66 -0.62 6.01 2.08
CA ILE A 66 -0.35 4.92 3.03
C ILE A 66 -1.23 5.02 4.26
N LEU A 67 -1.36 6.24 4.82
CA LEU A 67 -2.23 6.49 5.97
C LEU A 67 -3.69 6.17 5.64
N ASP A 68 -4.14 6.57 4.46
CA ASP A 68 -5.53 6.41 4.04
C ASP A 68 -5.88 4.93 3.87
N ILE A 69 -4.99 4.13 3.27
CA ILE A 69 -5.16 2.67 3.17
C ILE A 69 -5.20 2.01 4.55
N VAL A 70 -4.29 2.38 5.45
CA VAL A 70 -4.22 1.79 6.79
C VAL A 70 -5.49 2.09 7.56
N ARG A 71 -5.98 3.34 7.52
CA ARG A 71 -7.25 3.74 8.14
C ARG A 71 -8.43 3.01 7.52
N ALA A 72 -8.48 2.90 6.18
CA ALA A 72 -9.53 2.16 5.50
C ALA A 72 -9.54 0.69 5.93
N TYR A 73 -8.37 0.05 5.99
CA TYR A 73 -8.23 -1.33 6.45
C TYR A 73 -8.66 -1.50 7.92
N ASP A 74 -8.25 -0.61 8.81
CA ASP A 74 -8.62 -0.66 10.23
C ASP A 74 -10.14 -0.50 10.41
N ASN A 75 -10.80 0.32 9.56
CA ASN A 75 -12.26 0.39 9.52
C ASN A 75 -12.89 -0.94 9.12
N TYR A 76 -12.37 -1.63 8.10
CA TYR A 76 -12.86 -2.97 7.75
C TYR A 76 -12.65 -3.98 8.87
N VAL A 77 -11.50 -3.95 9.56
CA VAL A 77 -11.25 -4.81 10.73
C VAL A 77 -12.28 -4.55 11.81
N ARG A 78 -12.52 -3.29 12.16
CA ARG A 78 -13.49 -2.90 13.17
C ARG A 78 -14.91 -3.32 12.78
N THR A 79 -15.37 -3.00 11.57
CA THR A 79 -16.68 -3.44 11.08
C THR A 79 -16.81 -4.96 11.08
N SER A 80 -15.75 -5.70 10.76
CA SER A 80 -15.80 -7.16 10.79
C SER A 80 -16.00 -7.77 12.19
N ILE A 81 -15.71 -7.01 13.25
CA ILE A 81 -15.91 -7.40 14.65
C ILE A 81 -17.26 -6.88 15.15
N ASP A 82 -17.53 -5.60 14.92
CA ASP A 82 -18.71 -4.90 15.44
C ASP A 82 -20.01 -5.34 14.72
N ASP A 83 -19.94 -5.55 13.41
CA ASP A 83 -21.08 -5.91 12.54
C ASP A 83 -20.63 -6.86 11.39
N PRO A 84 -20.54 -8.17 11.66
CA PRO A 84 -20.13 -9.17 10.67
C PRO A 84 -21.06 -9.26 9.45
N GLU A 85 -22.35 -8.91 9.59
CA GLU A 85 -23.30 -8.96 8.48
C GLU A 85 -23.09 -7.77 7.54
N ALA A 86 -22.95 -6.55 8.06
CA ALA A 86 -22.59 -5.39 7.25
C ALA A 86 -21.20 -5.57 6.60
N PHE A 87 -20.25 -6.17 7.31
CA PHE A 87 -18.94 -6.51 6.72
C PHE A 87 -19.07 -7.49 5.54
N ARG A 88 -19.88 -8.56 5.67
CA ARG A 88 -20.13 -9.51 4.58
C ARG A 88 -20.78 -8.84 3.39
N LYS A 89 -21.79 -8.01 3.62
CA LYS A 89 -22.45 -7.23 2.56
C LYS A 89 -21.45 -6.35 1.82
N THR A 90 -20.65 -5.57 2.56
CA THR A 90 -19.63 -4.71 1.97
C THR A 90 -18.58 -5.50 1.19
N TYR A 91 -18.15 -6.66 1.70
CA TYR A 91 -17.22 -7.55 1.00
C TYR A 91 -17.80 -8.06 -0.32
N SER A 92 -19.08 -8.45 -0.33
CA SER A 92 -19.80 -8.85 -1.54
C SER A 92 -19.93 -7.70 -2.54
N ASP A 93 -20.23 -6.49 -2.07
CA ASP A 93 -20.36 -5.29 -2.92
C ASP A 93 -19.03 -4.93 -3.62
N LEU A 94 -17.89 -5.25 -2.99
CA LEU A 94 -16.56 -5.11 -3.61
C LEU A 94 -16.28 -6.13 -4.72
N SER A 95 -17.20 -7.08 -4.95
CA SER A 95 -17.05 -8.18 -5.91
C SER A 95 -15.75 -8.97 -5.66
N LEU A 96 -15.41 -9.20 -4.39
CA LEU A 96 -14.24 -9.99 -4.01
C LEU A 96 -14.59 -11.49 -4.02
N PRO A 97 -13.60 -12.40 -4.22
CA PRO A 97 -13.86 -13.83 -4.27
C PRO A 97 -14.47 -14.31 -2.95
N GLU A 98 -15.54 -15.10 -3.03
CA GLU A 98 -16.17 -15.72 -1.86
C GLU A 98 -16.36 -17.23 -2.10
N ALA A 99 -15.92 -18.04 -1.14
CA ALA A 99 -16.17 -19.48 -1.13
C ALA A 99 -16.82 -19.90 0.17
N ALA A 100 -17.54 -21.03 0.08
CA ALA A 100 -17.92 -21.83 1.23
C ALA A 100 -16.70 -22.10 2.13
N GLY A 101 -16.85 -21.82 3.43
CA GLY A 101 -15.79 -22.00 4.41
C GLY A 101 -14.73 -20.89 4.47
N MET A 102 -14.83 -19.84 3.64
CA MET A 102 -13.88 -18.71 3.73
C MET A 102 -13.98 -18.04 5.10
N THR A 103 -12.85 -17.96 5.81
CA THR A 103 -12.77 -17.31 7.12
C THR A 103 -12.75 -15.78 6.99
N GLN A 104 -13.08 -15.08 8.07
CA GLN A 104 -13.00 -13.61 8.12
C GLN A 104 -11.57 -13.09 7.86
N SER A 105 -10.54 -13.79 8.37
CA SER A 105 -9.15 -13.43 8.12
C SER A 105 -8.77 -13.50 6.64
N HIS A 106 -9.33 -14.44 5.88
CA HIS A 106 -9.14 -14.50 4.42
C HIS A 106 -9.82 -13.32 3.72
N ARG A 107 -11.05 -12.97 4.09
CA ARG A 107 -11.74 -11.78 3.55
C ARG A 107 -10.94 -10.50 3.80
N LEU A 108 -10.46 -10.30 5.03
CA LEU A 108 -9.62 -9.16 5.38
C LEU A 108 -8.30 -9.14 4.59
N ARG A 109 -7.67 -10.30 4.37
CA ARG A 109 -6.48 -10.39 3.50
C ARG A 109 -6.77 -9.95 2.07
N ASN A 110 -7.91 -10.34 1.50
CA ASN A 110 -8.32 -9.94 0.16
C ASN A 110 -8.59 -8.43 0.10
N ILE A 111 -9.28 -7.87 1.10
CA ILE A 111 -9.48 -6.41 1.23
C ILE A 111 -8.14 -5.69 1.28
N LYS A 112 -7.19 -6.13 2.12
CA LYS A 112 -5.86 -5.49 2.19
C LYS A 112 -5.15 -5.53 0.84
N THR A 113 -5.22 -6.65 0.14
CA THR A 113 -4.62 -6.82 -1.19
C THR A 113 -5.27 -5.86 -2.19
N LEU A 114 -6.59 -5.73 -2.16
CA LEU A 114 -7.31 -4.77 -3.00
C LEU A 114 -6.89 -3.33 -2.71
N LEU A 115 -6.84 -2.92 -1.43
CA LEU A 115 -6.45 -1.57 -1.04
C LEU A 115 -5.00 -1.24 -1.42
N ASN A 116 -4.10 -2.23 -1.35
CA ASN A 116 -2.74 -2.08 -1.88
C ASN A 116 -2.78 -1.79 -3.39
N TRP A 117 -3.52 -2.56 -4.19
CA TRP A 117 -3.60 -2.30 -5.63
C TRP A 117 -4.25 -0.95 -5.95
N GLU A 118 -5.29 -0.55 -5.22
CA GLU A 118 -5.98 0.72 -5.40
C GLU A 118 -5.15 1.95 -5.04
N SER A 119 -3.99 1.78 -4.42
CA SER A 119 -3.06 2.84 -4.05
C SER A 119 -1.69 2.77 -4.73
N LEU A 120 -1.35 1.62 -5.32
CA LEU A 120 -0.08 1.50 -6.05
C LEU A 120 -0.02 2.45 -7.25
N PRO A 121 1.14 3.06 -7.52
CA PRO A 121 1.35 3.85 -8.72
C PRO A 121 1.36 2.95 -9.97
N LEU A 122 1.12 3.55 -11.14
CA LEU A 122 0.94 2.81 -12.40
C LEU A 122 2.08 1.81 -12.69
N ARG A 123 3.33 2.22 -12.48
CA ARG A 123 4.50 1.36 -12.70
C ARG A 123 4.48 0.12 -11.82
N GLU A 124 4.10 0.27 -10.56
CA GLU A 124 4.05 -0.84 -9.60
C GLU A 124 2.90 -1.80 -9.92
N LEU A 125 1.75 -1.28 -10.37
CA LEU A 125 0.65 -2.10 -10.87
C LEU A 125 1.02 -2.89 -12.14
N GLN A 126 1.83 -2.30 -13.02
CA GLN A 126 2.35 -3.03 -14.19
C GLN A 126 3.27 -4.17 -13.75
N THR A 127 4.11 -3.95 -12.73
CA THR A 127 4.95 -5.00 -12.14
C THR A 127 4.09 -6.12 -11.56
N GLU A 128 3.08 -5.81 -10.74
CA GLU A 128 2.13 -6.80 -10.18
C GLU A 128 1.46 -7.64 -11.26
N CYS A 129 0.95 -7.00 -12.31
CA CYS A 129 0.35 -7.70 -13.43
C CYS A 129 1.36 -8.62 -14.12
N LYS A 130 2.58 -8.13 -14.39
CA LYS A 130 3.62 -8.91 -15.05
C LYS A 130 4.03 -10.15 -14.23
N GLU A 131 4.19 -10.00 -12.93
CA GLU A 131 4.53 -11.09 -12.00
C GLU A 131 3.44 -12.17 -11.97
N ARG A 132 2.18 -11.79 -12.19
CA ARG A 132 1.03 -12.70 -12.30
C ARG A 132 0.78 -13.22 -13.73
N GLY A 133 1.66 -12.91 -14.68
CA GLY A 133 1.47 -13.28 -16.09
C GLY A 133 0.32 -12.56 -16.80
N LEU A 134 -0.19 -11.47 -16.21
CA LEU A 134 -1.31 -10.70 -16.73
C LEU A 134 -0.83 -9.65 -17.74
N PRO A 135 -1.58 -9.40 -18.82
CA PRO A 135 -1.23 -8.38 -19.80
C PRO A 135 -1.26 -6.98 -19.18
N THR A 136 -0.22 -6.18 -19.41
CA THR A 136 -0.09 -4.79 -18.91
C THR A 136 -0.50 -3.73 -19.95
N ASN A 137 -0.88 -4.16 -21.15
CA ASN A 137 -1.34 -3.35 -22.29
C ASN A 137 -0.48 -2.10 -22.55
N GLN A 138 0.70 -2.32 -23.15
CA GLN A 138 1.52 -1.25 -23.72
C GLN A 138 0.94 -0.64 -25.02
N GLY A 139 -0.19 -1.14 -25.55
CA GLY A 139 -0.69 -0.78 -26.90
C GLY A 139 -2.16 -0.43 -27.04
N LEU A 140 -2.91 -0.18 -25.96
CA LEU A 140 -4.27 0.38 -26.08
C LEU A 140 -4.20 1.89 -26.42
N PRO A 141 -5.18 2.44 -27.17
CA PRO A 141 -5.22 3.86 -27.54
C PRO A 141 -5.15 4.76 -26.30
N ILE A 142 -4.70 6.00 -26.49
CA ILE A 142 -4.36 6.97 -25.44
C ILE A 142 -5.48 7.02 -24.38
N ARG A 143 -5.27 6.29 -23.28
CA ARG A 143 -6.06 6.37 -22.06
C ARG A 143 -5.30 7.24 -21.08
N SER A 144 -6.00 8.06 -20.32
CA SER A 144 -5.42 8.81 -19.21
C SER A 144 -4.72 7.86 -18.23
N LEU A 145 -3.75 8.38 -17.46
CA LEU A 145 -3.04 7.59 -16.45
C LEU A 145 -3.99 6.91 -15.46
N ASN A 146 -5.07 7.61 -15.08
CA ASN A 146 -6.08 7.10 -14.15
C ASN A 146 -6.89 5.94 -14.74
N GLU A 147 -7.30 6.04 -16.00
CA GLU A 147 -8.00 4.95 -16.69
C GLU A 147 -7.10 3.73 -16.87
N ARG A 148 -5.82 3.93 -17.19
CA ARG A 148 -4.83 2.83 -17.26
C ARG A 148 -4.68 2.15 -15.91
N ARG A 149 -4.58 2.94 -14.83
CA ARG A 149 -4.49 2.43 -13.45
C ARG A 149 -5.72 1.61 -13.09
N GLY A 150 -6.91 2.15 -13.32
CA GLY A 150 -8.18 1.47 -13.05
C GLY A 150 -8.32 0.15 -13.82
N ALA A 151 -7.89 0.12 -15.08
CA ALA A 151 -7.91 -1.10 -15.89
C ALA A 151 -6.97 -2.20 -15.34
N LEU A 152 -5.78 -1.85 -14.85
CA LEU A 152 -4.86 -2.81 -14.24
C LEU A 152 -5.39 -3.32 -12.90
N VAL A 153 -5.94 -2.45 -12.05
CA VAL A 153 -6.57 -2.85 -10.78
C VAL A 153 -7.73 -3.80 -11.04
N GLN A 154 -8.59 -3.51 -12.02
CA GLN A 154 -9.69 -4.41 -12.41
C GLN A 154 -9.16 -5.77 -12.87
N ARG A 155 -8.08 -5.80 -13.66
CA ARG A 155 -7.47 -7.05 -14.12
C ARG A 155 -6.91 -7.88 -12.95
N LEU A 156 -6.25 -7.24 -11.99
CA LEU A 156 -5.78 -7.90 -10.76
C LEU A 156 -6.94 -8.42 -9.91
N ARG A 157 -8.05 -7.69 -9.84
CA ARG A 157 -9.27 -8.12 -9.16
C ARG A 157 -9.88 -9.37 -9.82
N MET A 158 -9.96 -9.39 -11.14
CA MET A 158 -10.41 -10.57 -11.90
C MET A 158 -9.47 -11.77 -11.70
N ASP A 159 -8.17 -11.55 -11.75
CA ASP A 159 -7.16 -12.59 -11.47
C ASP A 159 -7.32 -13.20 -10.07
N MET A 160 -7.58 -12.36 -9.06
CA MET A 160 -7.87 -12.83 -7.70
C MET A 160 -9.11 -13.75 -7.65
N GLN A 161 -10.15 -13.44 -8.44
CA GLN A 161 -11.35 -14.29 -8.53
C GLN A 161 -11.05 -15.61 -9.23
N VAL A 162 -10.36 -15.56 -10.36
CA VAL A 162 -10.00 -16.72 -11.19
C VAL A 162 -9.10 -17.67 -10.42
N ASN A 163 -7.98 -17.19 -9.87
CA ASN A 163 -7.05 -18.05 -9.13
C ASN A 163 -7.67 -18.67 -7.87
N TYR A 164 -8.64 -18.01 -7.25
CA TYR A 164 -9.37 -18.56 -6.13
C TYR A 164 -10.33 -19.70 -6.51
N VAL A 165 -10.84 -19.69 -7.74
CA VAL A 165 -11.69 -20.77 -8.29
C VAL A 165 -10.85 -21.99 -8.67
N PHE A 166 -9.62 -21.81 -9.17
CA PHE A 166 -8.76 -22.92 -9.63
C PHE A 166 -7.88 -23.55 -8.54
N THR A 167 -7.72 -22.95 -7.36
CA THR A 167 -7.03 -23.61 -6.22
C THR A 167 -7.94 -24.58 -5.44
N LYS A 168 -9.05 -25.02 -6.05
CA LYS A 168 -10.06 -25.91 -5.45
C LYS A 168 -10.13 -27.31 -6.09
N GLU A 169 -9.07 -27.73 -6.76
CA GLU A 169 -8.91 -29.12 -7.22
C GLU A 169 -7.94 -29.90 -6.32
#